data_AF-A0A2H9L1X8-F1
#
_entry.id   AF-A0A2H9L1X8-F1
#
_cell.length_a   1.000
_cell.length_b   1.000
_cell.length_c   1.000
_cell.angle_alpha   90.00
_cell.angle_beta   90.00
_cell.angle_gamma   90.00
#
_symmetry.space_group_name_H-M   'P 1'
#
loop_
_entity.id
_entity.type
_entity.pdbx_description
1 polymer ?
#
loop_
_entity_poly.entity_id
_entity_poly.type
_entity_poly.pdbx_seq_one_letter_code
_entity_poly.pdbx_strand_id
1 'polypeptide(L)'
;MRIKTALFLTLIAASFAFALNASDEARFYAETGETATLVQLSEPDDNIYMVLTNNAETVLLEQRAGRAEPITDEARITELVKRYLQARFDSYNFSGKRDSIASDFLIVNETAGGCAEGVRTFIPKTIYAMPYLLIRAARSQYHNEYDAMMSLNETYPAVEDAVLEIQGSIVDMDAAISRRDIDRISKENGDIRRSAETIKDKYANLTVSHDLIVASFYYAFYVRGDPRSCSENANLTMALSGIMDATGGTGFPNSTRITSQVIGATATRKERAETRHTIAAQTETLNKTAYQVNATVMKYKAVNKVEIVYLNTKLGELQMLHGTLINSLNTGGNTSLKAIADNFTKTNADMDAFLKTYNDLYPTYSLSVLAVANATSSIDDLTKRLGNNEERVVDMQRELQTLKISLRSNEAFFKQGKVNTQIFGLIATNATSLATRAQATMPKENEIDFVTIGGGLILLLTLAGGFYYLKKMKDEEKALGGEPVDIRKLQQPEQQKPAIPQQPQAPQQYQPPQQPQFGGGQPSSPQMTQGRFTRLMKFLRGDD
;
A
#
# COMPACT_ATOMS: atom_id res chain seq x y z
N MET A 1 15.07 41.99 -6.23
CA MET A 1 14.33 41.81 -4.96
C MET A 1 13.30 40.69 -5.15
N ARG A 2 13.10 39.81 -4.15
CA ARG A 2 12.03 38.78 -4.07
C ARG A 2 11.92 37.75 -5.21
N ILE A 3 12.61 36.62 -4.99
CA ILE A 3 12.20 35.27 -5.44
C ILE A 3 10.76 35.00 -4.97
N LYS A 4 9.80 34.70 -5.88
CA LYS A 4 8.45 34.17 -5.56
C LYS A 4 7.74 33.51 -6.78
N THR A 5 8.29 32.44 -7.36
CA THR A 5 7.59 31.69 -8.45
C THR A 5 7.86 30.18 -8.52
N ALA A 6 8.80 29.63 -7.74
CA ALA A 6 9.22 28.22 -7.83
C ALA A 6 8.90 27.39 -6.56
N LEU A 7 7.90 27.80 -5.76
CA LEU A 7 7.61 27.23 -4.43
C LEU A 7 6.12 26.92 -4.23
N PHE A 8 5.44 26.38 -5.26
CA PHE A 8 4.00 26.10 -5.21
C PHE A 8 3.56 24.82 -5.94
N LEU A 9 4.50 23.91 -6.25
CA LEU A 9 4.24 22.69 -7.04
C LEU A 9 4.77 21.39 -6.38
N THR A 10 5.19 21.45 -5.11
CA THR A 10 5.79 20.32 -4.38
C THR A 10 5.19 20.11 -2.98
N LEU A 11 3.93 20.53 -2.77
CA LEU A 11 3.21 20.33 -1.49
C LEU A 11 1.77 19.82 -1.64
N ILE A 12 1.41 19.27 -2.82
CA ILE A 12 0.21 18.43 -3.00
C ILE A 12 0.68 17.03 -3.46
N ALA A 13 1.55 16.44 -2.66
CA ALA A 13 1.89 15.03 -2.68
C ALA A 13 1.44 14.39 -1.35
N ALA A 14 0.19 14.68 -0.96
CA ALA A 14 -0.45 13.96 0.13
C ALA A 14 -0.55 12.48 -0.26
N SER A 15 -0.06 11.61 0.61
CA SER A 15 0.06 10.17 0.36
C SER A 15 -1.31 9.49 0.38
N PHE A 16 -1.94 9.39 -0.79
CA PHE A 16 -3.19 8.65 -0.98
C PHE A 16 -2.94 7.26 -1.57
N ALA A 17 -2.72 6.26 -0.72
CA ALA A 17 -3.06 4.89 -1.11
C ALA A 17 -4.58 4.71 -0.89
N PHE A 18 -5.38 5.07 -1.89
CA PHE A 18 -6.79 4.72 -1.89
C PHE A 18 -6.96 3.23 -2.20
N ALA A 19 -7.96 2.58 -1.60
CA ALA A 19 -8.45 1.32 -2.13
C ALA A 19 -9.05 1.58 -3.52
N LEU A 20 -8.37 1.09 -4.57
CA LEU A 20 -8.81 1.25 -5.96
C LEU A 20 -10.17 0.58 -6.21
N ASN A 21 -10.51 -0.44 -5.43
CA ASN A 21 -11.74 -1.21 -5.51
C ASN A 21 -12.38 -1.44 -4.12
N ALA A 22 -13.69 -1.71 -4.09
CA ALA A 22 -14.45 -1.95 -2.86
C ALA A 22 -13.98 -3.17 -2.03
N SER A 23 -13.32 -4.17 -2.63
CA SER A 23 -12.85 -5.37 -1.91
C SER A 23 -11.61 -5.08 -1.05
N ASP A 24 -10.73 -4.20 -1.53
CA ASP A 24 -9.61 -3.72 -0.73
C ASP A 24 -10.06 -2.72 0.34
N GLU A 25 -11.08 -1.88 0.06
CA GLU A 25 -11.66 -0.97 1.05
C GLU A 25 -12.30 -1.72 2.22
N ALA A 26 -13.09 -2.77 1.92
CA ALA A 26 -13.76 -3.59 2.94
C ALA A 26 -12.78 -4.23 3.96
N ARG A 27 -11.54 -4.54 3.53
CA ARG A 27 -10.48 -5.08 4.41
C ARG A 27 -9.97 -4.07 5.44
N PHE A 28 -10.19 -2.77 5.24
CA PHE A 28 -9.87 -1.75 6.25
C PHE A 28 -10.90 -1.69 7.38
N TYR A 29 -12.13 -2.18 7.16
CA TYR A 29 -13.19 -2.22 8.19
C TYR A 29 -13.14 -3.47 9.07
N ALA A 30 -12.69 -4.62 8.56
CA ALA A 30 -12.58 -5.87 9.33
C ALA A 30 -11.39 -5.89 10.31
N GLU A 31 -11.55 -6.46 11.51
CA GLU A 31 -10.49 -6.65 12.49
C GLU A 31 -9.57 -7.84 12.16
N THR A 32 -8.51 -8.02 12.96
CA THR A 32 -7.55 -9.12 12.76
C THR A 32 -8.21 -10.47 13.07
N GLY A 33 -8.40 -11.30 12.04
CA GLY A 33 -9.09 -12.59 12.16
C GLY A 33 -10.58 -12.52 11.81
N GLU A 34 -11.12 -11.34 11.51
CA GLU A 34 -12.45 -11.23 10.88
C GLU A 34 -12.38 -11.40 9.37
N THR A 35 -13.52 -11.77 8.78
CA THR A 35 -13.73 -11.85 7.34
C THR A 35 -14.56 -10.67 6.86
N ALA A 36 -14.11 -10.00 5.80
CA ALA A 36 -14.93 -9.04 5.05
C ALA A 36 -15.40 -9.67 3.74
N THR A 37 -16.70 -9.64 3.47
CA THR A 37 -17.29 -10.05 2.19
C THR A 37 -18.13 -8.91 1.60
N LEU A 38 -18.27 -8.91 0.28
CA LEU A 38 -19.08 -7.93 -0.44
C LEU A 38 -20.38 -8.56 -0.95
N VAL A 39 -21.47 -7.79 -0.83
CA VAL A 39 -22.70 -8.01 -1.60
C VAL A 39 -22.90 -6.78 -2.49
N GLN A 40 -22.74 -6.93 -3.80
CA GLN A 40 -23.11 -5.91 -4.77
C GLN A 40 -24.63 -5.70 -4.73
N LEU A 41 -25.08 -4.45 -4.81
CA LEU A 41 -26.51 -4.13 -4.94
C LEU A 41 -26.95 -4.31 -6.40
N SER A 42 -28.26 -4.52 -6.59
CA SER A 42 -28.86 -4.65 -7.92
C SER A 42 -29.03 -3.28 -8.59
N GLU A 43 -29.25 -3.27 -9.91
CA GLU A 43 -29.52 -2.04 -10.67
C GLU A 43 -30.64 -1.20 -10.02
N PRO A 44 -30.51 0.14 -9.98
CA PRO A 44 -29.48 0.96 -10.65
C PRO A 44 -28.19 1.15 -9.84
N ASP A 45 -28.03 0.50 -8.68
CA ASP A 45 -26.91 0.70 -7.75
C ASP A 45 -25.74 -0.27 -7.99
N ASP A 46 -25.41 -0.53 -9.26
CA ASP A 46 -24.42 -1.54 -9.67
C ASP A 46 -23.00 -1.24 -9.12
N ASN A 47 -22.70 0.03 -8.86
CA ASN A 47 -21.46 0.49 -8.26
C ASN A 47 -21.47 0.45 -6.72
N ILE A 48 -22.53 0.00 -6.06
CA ILE A 48 -22.68 0.02 -4.60
C ILE A 48 -22.57 -1.39 -4.00
N TYR A 49 -21.86 -1.49 -2.87
CA TYR A 49 -21.56 -2.75 -2.20
C TYR A 49 -21.86 -2.66 -0.70
N MET A 50 -22.66 -3.59 -0.18
CA MET A 50 -22.80 -3.83 1.25
C MET A 50 -21.61 -4.70 1.72
N VAL A 51 -20.82 -4.19 2.66
CA VAL A 51 -19.79 -4.97 3.34
C VAL A 51 -20.43 -5.74 4.49
N LEU A 52 -20.27 -7.07 4.47
CA LEU A 52 -20.60 -7.94 5.59
C LEU A 52 -19.31 -8.36 6.30
N THR A 53 -19.15 -7.99 7.56
CA THR A 53 -18.01 -8.42 8.38
C THR A 53 -18.46 -9.56 9.27
N ASN A 54 -17.85 -10.75 9.13
CA ASN A 54 -18.33 -11.99 9.74
C ASN A 54 -19.83 -12.25 9.50
N ASN A 55 -20.28 -11.97 8.26
CA ASN A 55 -21.67 -12.04 7.80
C ASN A 55 -22.65 -11.01 8.41
N ALA A 56 -22.19 -10.01 9.17
CA ALA A 56 -23.03 -8.92 9.68
C ALA A 56 -22.86 -7.61 8.89
N GLU A 57 -23.96 -6.95 8.54
CA GLU A 57 -23.96 -5.67 7.81
C GLU A 57 -23.12 -4.59 8.53
N THR A 58 -22.11 -4.06 7.84
CA THR A 58 -21.06 -3.22 8.45
C THR A 58 -20.99 -1.81 7.87
N VAL A 59 -20.82 -1.69 6.56
CA VAL A 59 -20.68 -0.39 5.85
C VAL A 59 -21.16 -0.55 4.41
N LEU A 60 -21.76 0.51 3.85
CA LEU A 60 -22.05 0.61 2.42
C LEU A 60 -20.93 1.37 1.72
N LEU A 61 -20.39 0.81 0.64
CA LEU A 61 -19.32 1.40 -0.17
C LEU A 61 -19.84 1.74 -1.56
N GLU A 62 -19.54 2.95 -2.03
CA GLU A 62 -19.76 3.37 -3.42
C GLU A 62 -18.44 3.32 -4.20
N GLN A 63 -18.39 2.49 -5.25
CA GLN A 63 -17.30 2.48 -6.20
C GLN A 63 -17.40 3.71 -7.11
N ARG A 64 -16.38 4.56 -7.07
CA ARG A 64 -16.21 5.73 -7.94
C ARG A 64 -14.97 5.55 -8.80
N ALA A 65 -14.75 6.47 -9.74
CA ALA A 65 -13.60 6.43 -10.64
C ALA A 65 -12.27 6.54 -9.85
N GLY A 66 -11.55 5.41 -9.74
CA GLY A 66 -10.25 5.32 -9.08
C GLY A 66 -10.25 5.07 -7.57
N ARG A 67 -11.41 4.96 -6.91
CA ARG A 67 -11.51 4.56 -5.48
C ARG A 67 -12.91 4.09 -5.09
N ALA A 68 -13.00 3.28 -4.04
CA ALA A 68 -14.24 3.14 -3.28
C ALA A 68 -14.34 4.19 -2.16
N GLU A 69 -15.56 4.60 -1.80
CA GLU A 69 -15.84 5.55 -0.71
C GLU A 69 -16.97 5.03 0.19
N PRO A 70 -16.88 5.17 1.53
CA PRO A 70 -18.00 4.82 2.41
C PRO A 70 -19.15 5.81 2.28
N ILE A 71 -20.37 5.28 2.16
CA ILE A 71 -21.60 6.06 2.19
C ILE A 71 -21.94 6.34 3.66
N THR A 72 -21.96 7.62 4.04
CA THR A 72 -22.23 8.06 5.43
C THR A 72 -23.52 8.88 5.59
N ASP A 73 -24.30 9.03 4.52
CA ASP A 73 -25.60 9.72 4.57
C ASP A 73 -26.71 8.76 5.00
N GLU A 74 -27.40 9.07 6.10
CA GLU A 74 -28.40 8.20 6.72
C GLU A 74 -29.62 7.96 5.82
N ALA A 75 -30.05 8.97 5.04
CA ALA A 75 -31.16 8.83 4.10
C ALA A 75 -30.79 7.86 2.97
N ARG A 76 -29.62 8.03 2.34
CA ARG A 76 -29.11 7.13 1.30
C ARG A 76 -28.82 5.73 1.83
N ILE A 77 -28.25 5.58 3.04
CA ILE A 77 -28.08 4.26 3.69
C ILE A 77 -29.45 3.58 3.83
N THR A 78 -30.47 4.30 4.31
CA THR A 78 -31.81 3.73 4.49
C THR A 78 -32.45 3.30 3.17
N GLU A 79 -32.31 4.09 2.10
CA GLU A 79 -32.78 3.71 0.76
C GLU A 79 -32.09 2.44 0.25
N LEU A 80 -30.75 2.39 0.35
CA LEU A 80 -29.95 1.27 -0.12
C LEU A 80 -30.18 -0.02 0.68
N VAL A 81 -30.41 0.08 2.00
CA VAL A 81 -30.84 -1.06 2.83
C VAL A 81 -32.19 -1.60 2.36
N LYS A 82 -33.16 -0.75 2.05
CA LYS A 82 -34.47 -1.21 1.51
C LYS A 82 -34.31 -1.91 0.17
N ARG A 83 -33.49 -1.36 -0.75
CA ARG A 83 -33.19 -2.00 -2.05
C ARG A 83 -32.48 -3.36 -1.89
N TYR A 84 -31.48 -3.44 -1.01
CA TYR A 84 -30.79 -4.70 -0.64
C TYR A 84 -31.75 -5.77 -0.11
N LEU A 85 -32.71 -5.39 0.75
CA LEU A 85 -33.72 -6.31 1.27
C LEU A 85 -34.76 -6.70 0.21
N GLN A 86 -35.20 -5.78 -0.66
CA GLN A 86 -36.11 -6.05 -1.77
C GLN A 86 -35.50 -7.02 -2.81
N ALA A 87 -34.22 -6.83 -3.16
CA ALA A 87 -33.49 -7.74 -4.04
C ALA A 87 -33.33 -9.16 -3.46
N ARG A 88 -33.39 -9.29 -2.13
CA ARG A 88 -33.34 -10.57 -1.40
C ARG A 88 -34.71 -11.11 -0.98
N PHE A 89 -35.81 -10.42 -1.28
CA PHE A 89 -37.15 -10.70 -0.76
C PHE A 89 -37.53 -12.19 -0.84
N ASP A 90 -37.41 -12.77 -2.02
CA ASP A 90 -37.83 -14.16 -2.29
C ASP A 90 -36.99 -15.20 -1.53
N SER A 91 -35.73 -14.87 -1.18
CA SER A 91 -34.85 -15.76 -0.41
C SER A 91 -35.26 -15.92 1.06
N TYR A 92 -36.04 -14.98 1.60
CA TYR A 92 -36.49 -15.03 2.99
C TYR A 92 -37.70 -15.96 3.21
N ASN A 93 -38.36 -16.45 2.15
CA ASN A 93 -39.55 -17.30 2.21
C ASN A 93 -40.62 -16.80 3.20
N PHE A 94 -41.05 -15.56 3.04
CA PHE A 94 -42.07 -14.96 3.93
C PHE A 94 -43.40 -15.70 3.86
N SER A 95 -43.81 -16.18 2.68
CA SER A 95 -45.04 -16.97 2.52
C SER A 95 -45.00 -18.25 3.35
N GLY A 96 -43.95 -19.08 3.28
CA GLY A 96 -43.87 -20.30 4.07
C GLY A 96 -43.85 -20.06 5.59
N LYS A 97 -43.33 -18.91 6.05
CA LYS A 97 -43.40 -18.50 7.46
C LYS A 97 -44.82 -18.08 7.86
N ARG A 98 -45.50 -17.30 7.00
CA ARG A 98 -46.92 -16.94 7.15
C ARG A 98 -47.77 -18.21 7.22
N ASP A 99 -47.54 -19.17 6.33
CA ASP A 99 -48.27 -20.44 6.27
C ASP A 99 -48.14 -21.25 7.56
N SER A 100 -46.93 -21.32 8.13
CA SER A 100 -46.68 -21.96 9.43
C SER A 100 -47.44 -21.26 10.56
N ILE A 101 -47.31 -19.93 10.66
CA ILE A 101 -47.98 -19.12 11.68
C ILE A 101 -49.51 -19.25 11.56
N ALA A 102 -50.05 -19.25 10.34
CA ALA A 102 -51.48 -19.40 10.09
C ALA A 102 -51.99 -20.81 10.45
N SER A 103 -51.19 -21.86 10.20
CA SER A 103 -51.51 -23.24 10.58
C SER A 103 -51.61 -23.38 12.11
N ASP A 104 -50.62 -22.90 12.85
CA ASP A 104 -50.63 -22.94 14.32
C ASP A 104 -51.74 -22.02 14.88
N PHE A 105 -51.99 -20.87 14.24
CA PHE A 105 -53.05 -19.96 14.67
C PHE A 105 -54.45 -20.57 14.59
N LEU A 106 -54.73 -21.53 13.71
CA LEU A 106 -56.01 -22.25 13.72
C LEU A 106 -56.26 -22.94 15.07
N ILE A 107 -55.23 -23.57 15.64
CA ILE A 107 -55.30 -24.23 16.95
C ILE A 107 -55.47 -23.18 18.06
N VAL A 108 -54.74 -22.06 18.00
CA VAL A 108 -54.84 -20.96 18.97
C VAL A 108 -56.25 -20.34 18.94
N ASN A 109 -56.81 -20.12 17.76
CA ASN A 109 -58.15 -19.55 17.59
C ASN A 109 -59.25 -20.52 18.06
N GLU A 110 -59.14 -21.82 17.75
CA GLU A 110 -60.10 -22.84 18.20
C GLU A 110 -60.11 -22.98 19.73
N THR A 111 -58.94 -22.93 20.37
CA THR A 111 -58.79 -23.20 21.82
C THR A 111 -58.84 -21.93 22.67
N ALA A 112 -57.95 -20.96 22.44
CA ALA A 112 -57.91 -19.70 23.18
C ALA A 112 -59.01 -18.73 22.72
N GLY A 113 -59.20 -18.56 21.41
CA GLY A 113 -60.29 -17.77 20.85
C GLY A 113 -61.66 -18.37 21.17
N GLY A 114 -61.78 -19.70 21.08
CA GLY A 114 -62.97 -20.45 21.51
C GLY A 114 -63.31 -20.22 22.98
N CYS A 115 -62.36 -20.46 23.90
CA CYS A 115 -62.48 -20.15 25.32
C CYS A 115 -62.95 -18.70 25.56
N ALA A 116 -62.31 -17.72 24.92
CA ALA A 116 -62.68 -16.32 25.06
C ALA A 116 -64.11 -16.02 24.57
N GLU A 117 -64.55 -16.56 23.42
CA GLU A 117 -65.95 -16.48 22.97
C GLU A 117 -66.91 -17.07 24.01
N GLY A 118 -66.54 -18.20 24.63
CA GLY A 118 -67.27 -18.84 25.72
C GLY A 118 -67.45 -17.93 26.92
N VAL A 119 -66.35 -17.39 27.43
CA VAL A 119 -66.31 -16.52 28.62
C VAL A 119 -67.07 -15.21 28.36
N ARG A 120 -66.84 -14.54 27.22
CA ARG A 120 -67.59 -13.37 26.76
C ARG A 120 -69.09 -13.63 26.63
N THR A 121 -69.49 -14.86 26.28
CA THR A 121 -70.90 -15.25 26.13
C THR A 121 -71.55 -15.64 27.46
N PHE A 122 -70.78 -16.16 28.42
CA PHE A 122 -71.24 -16.52 29.76
C PHE A 122 -71.43 -15.29 30.64
N ILE A 123 -70.43 -14.43 30.73
CA ILE A 123 -70.37 -13.33 31.71
C ILE A 123 -71.59 -12.41 31.68
N PRO A 124 -72.08 -11.89 30.53
CA PRO A 124 -73.25 -11.01 30.52
C PRO A 124 -74.54 -11.71 30.97
N LYS A 125 -74.68 -13.02 30.70
CA LYS A 125 -75.83 -13.82 31.15
C LYS A 125 -75.81 -14.02 32.67
N THR A 126 -74.63 -14.11 33.26
CA THR A 126 -74.45 -14.43 34.69
C THR A 126 -74.37 -13.17 35.55
N ILE A 127 -73.60 -12.15 35.15
CA ILE A 127 -73.43 -10.89 35.91
C ILE A 127 -74.60 -9.93 35.70
N TYR A 128 -75.11 -9.77 34.47
CA TYR A 128 -76.11 -8.72 34.17
C TYR A 128 -77.55 -9.23 34.04
N ALA A 129 -77.76 -10.52 33.74
CA ALA A 129 -79.12 -11.08 33.58
C ALA A 129 -79.62 -11.93 34.76
N MET A 130 -78.76 -12.35 35.70
CA MET A 130 -79.25 -12.89 36.99
C MET A 130 -79.63 -11.74 37.93
N PRO A 131 -80.82 -11.76 38.57
CA PRO A 131 -81.21 -10.71 39.49
C PRO A 131 -80.37 -10.73 40.78
N TYR A 132 -79.81 -9.56 41.10
CA TYR A 132 -79.02 -9.11 42.27
C TYR A 132 -79.08 -9.93 43.60
N LEU A 133 -80.20 -10.59 43.91
CA LEU A 133 -80.35 -11.53 45.02
C LEU A 133 -79.43 -12.74 44.88
N LEU A 134 -79.34 -13.33 43.68
CA LEU A 134 -78.47 -14.48 43.41
C LEU A 134 -76.98 -14.10 43.50
N ILE A 135 -76.61 -12.85 43.22
CA ILE A 135 -75.24 -12.36 43.39
C ILE A 135 -74.84 -12.28 44.88
N ARG A 136 -75.77 -11.90 45.77
CA ARG A 136 -75.55 -11.96 47.22
C ARG A 136 -75.51 -13.39 47.76
N ALA A 137 -76.32 -14.30 47.21
CA ALA A 137 -76.25 -15.72 47.54
C ALA A 137 -74.92 -16.34 47.05
N ALA A 138 -74.52 -16.08 45.80
CA ALA A 138 -73.25 -16.53 45.24
C ALA A 138 -72.06 -16.07 46.10
N ARG A 139 -71.97 -14.78 46.45
CA ARG A 139 -70.87 -14.28 47.29
C ARG A 139 -70.86 -14.82 48.73
N SER A 140 -71.87 -15.58 49.17
CA SER A 140 -71.92 -16.21 50.51
C SER A 140 -72.02 -17.75 50.51
N GLN A 141 -72.34 -18.37 49.37
CA GLN A 141 -72.47 -19.83 49.20
C GLN A 141 -71.53 -20.42 48.12
N TYR A 142 -71.12 -19.59 47.16
CA TYR A 142 -70.34 -19.92 45.95
C TYR A 142 -69.24 -18.86 45.73
N HIS A 143 -68.51 -18.53 46.81
CA HIS A 143 -67.51 -17.45 46.83
C HIS A 143 -66.38 -17.70 45.83
N ASN A 144 -65.95 -18.96 45.71
CA ASN A 144 -64.88 -19.37 44.79
C ASN A 144 -65.29 -19.14 43.33
N GLU A 145 -66.53 -19.48 42.98
CA GLU A 145 -67.09 -19.30 41.64
C GLU A 145 -67.38 -17.83 41.32
N TYR A 146 -67.75 -17.02 42.32
CA TYR A 146 -67.88 -15.57 42.15
C TYR A 146 -66.52 -14.91 41.87
N ASP A 147 -65.48 -15.25 42.64
CA ASP A 147 -64.13 -14.71 42.46
C ASP A 147 -63.51 -15.22 41.14
N ALA A 148 -63.75 -16.48 40.78
CA ALA A 148 -63.37 -17.03 39.48
C ALA A 148 -64.09 -16.31 38.32
N MET A 149 -65.37 -15.96 38.47
CA MET A 149 -66.11 -15.22 37.43
C MET A 149 -65.57 -13.79 37.27
N MET A 150 -65.12 -13.15 38.34
CA MET A 150 -64.40 -11.86 38.28
C MET A 150 -63.04 -12.00 37.60
N SER A 151 -62.24 -13.01 37.97
CA SER A 151 -60.95 -13.34 37.35
C SER A 151 -61.08 -13.61 35.84
N LEU A 152 -62.11 -14.35 35.43
CA LEU A 152 -62.46 -14.52 34.02
C LEU A 152 -62.75 -13.18 33.35
N ASN A 153 -63.61 -12.34 33.95
CA ASN A 153 -64.00 -11.03 33.41
C ASN A 153 -62.83 -10.08 33.22
N GLU A 154 -61.85 -10.12 34.10
CA GLU A 154 -60.63 -9.30 34.03
C GLU A 154 -59.59 -9.87 33.04
N THR A 155 -59.60 -11.18 32.79
CA THR A 155 -58.58 -11.87 31.98
C THR A 155 -58.99 -12.08 30.52
N TYR A 156 -60.26 -12.38 30.22
CA TYR A 156 -60.67 -12.78 28.86
C TYR A 156 -60.43 -11.71 27.78
N PRO A 157 -60.59 -10.39 28.02
CA PRO A 157 -60.40 -9.40 26.96
C PRO A 157 -58.97 -9.42 26.42
N ALA A 158 -57.97 -9.56 27.30
CA ALA A 158 -56.56 -9.63 26.90
C ALA A 158 -56.20 -10.88 26.07
N VAL A 159 -57.01 -11.95 26.14
CA VAL A 159 -56.85 -13.14 25.29
C VAL A 159 -57.66 -13.00 24.01
N GLU A 160 -58.86 -12.43 24.07
CA GLU A 160 -59.69 -12.15 22.88
C GLU A 160 -59.02 -11.13 21.95
N ASP A 161 -58.59 -9.99 22.48
CA ASP A 161 -57.89 -8.93 21.75
C ASP A 161 -56.60 -9.47 21.12
N ALA A 162 -55.84 -10.30 21.83
CA ALA A 162 -54.60 -10.90 21.31
C ALA A 162 -54.86 -11.94 20.20
N VAL A 163 -55.94 -12.73 20.29
CA VAL A 163 -56.34 -13.64 19.19
C VAL A 163 -56.76 -12.83 17.95
N LEU A 164 -57.48 -11.72 18.14
CA LEU A 164 -57.87 -10.80 17.07
C LEU A 164 -56.68 -10.03 16.48
N GLU A 165 -55.68 -9.65 17.29
CA GLU A 165 -54.44 -8.99 16.85
C GLU A 165 -53.61 -9.95 15.97
N ILE A 166 -53.45 -11.22 16.36
CA ILE A 166 -52.81 -12.23 15.50
C ILE A 166 -53.58 -12.40 14.18
N GLN A 167 -54.92 -12.53 14.25
CA GLN A 167 -55.74 -12.70 13.05
C GLN A 167 -55.59 -11.52 12.07
N GLY A 168 -55.64 -10.28 12.59
CA GLY A 168 -55.45 -9.06 11.80
C GLY A 168 -54.05 -8.98 11.20
N SER A 169 -53.01 -9.23 12.00
CA SER A 169 -51.62 -9.18 11.54
C SER A 169 -51.27 -10.27 10.54
N ILE A 170 -51.92 -11.46 10.56
CA ILE A 170 -51.77 -12.46 9.48
C ILE A 170 -52.34 -11.92 8.15
N VAL A 171 -53.51 -11.29 8.18
CA VAL A 171 -54.14 -10.70 6.98
C VAL A 171 -53.33 -9.51 6.44
N ASP A 172 -52.81 -8.65 7.31
CA ASP A 172 -51.94 -7.55 6.92
C ASP A 172 -50.57 -8.04 6.43
N MET A 173 -50.05 -9.16 6.96
CA MET A 173 -48.83 -9.79 6.47
C MET A 173 -49.01 -10.36 5.07
N ASP A 174 -50.17 -10.95 4.73
CA ASP A 174 -50.49 -11.36 3.34
C ASP A 174 -50.50 -10.17 2.37
N ALA A 175 -51.14 -9.07 2.78
CA ALA A 175 -51.19 -7.84 2.00
C ALA A 175 -49.79 -7.22 1.83
N ALA A 176 -48.94 -7.30 2.85
CA ALA A 176 -47.56 -6.81 2.84
C ALA A 176 -46.63 -7.68 1.99
N ILE A 177 -46.74 -9.02 2.10
CA ILE A 177 -46.01 -9.98 1.24
C ILE A 177 -46.33 -9.72 -0.23
N SER A 178 -47.61 -9.56 -0.56
CA SER A 178 -48.08 -9.25 -1.92
C SER A 178 -47.53 -7.93 -2.47
N ARG A 179 -47.16 -6.98 -1.60
CA ARG A 179 -46.57 -5.67 -1.95
C ARG A 179 -45.05 -5.61 -1.82
N ARG A 180 -44.40 -6.70 -1.38
CA ARG A 180 -42.99 -6.74 -0.95
C ARG A 180 -42.62 -5.71 0.13
N ASP A 181 -43.57 -5.38 1.01
CA ASP A 181 -43.40 -4.41 2.10
C ASP A 181 -42.76 -5.07 3.34
N ILE A 182 -41.43 -5.15 3.34
CA ILE A 182 -40.63 -5.82 4.38
C ILE A 182 -40.78 -5.12 5.75
N ASP A 183 -40.97 -3.80 5.78
CA ASP A 183 -41.15 -3.08 7.03
C ASP A 183 -42.50 -3.38 7.67
N ARG A 184 -43.58 -3.48 6.87
CA ARG A 184 -44.89 -3.94 7.36
C ARG A 184 -44.85 -5.41 7.79
N ILE A 185 -44.23 -6.31 7.01
CA ILE A 185 -44.05 -7.71 7.42
C ILE A 185 -43.30 -7.80 8.77
N SER A 186 -42.21 -7.04 8.93
CA SER A 186 -41.45 -7.03 10.19
C SER A 186 -42.23 -6.44 11.37
N LYS A 187 -43.16 -5.51 11.15
CA LYS A 187 -44.09 -5.03 12.18
C LYS A 187 -45.06 -6.14 12.58
N GLU A 188 -45.83 -6.68 11.62
CA GLU A 188 -46.87 -7.66 11.90
C GLU A 188 -46.31 -8.93 12.57
N ASN A 189 -45.12 -9.38 12.16
CA ASN A 189 -44.41 -10.47 12.84
C ASN A 189 -44.10 -10.18 14.32
N GLY A 190 -43.75 -8.93 14.65
CA GLY A 190 -43.48 -8.49 16.02
C GLY A 190 -44.75 -8.34 16.87
N ASP A 191 -45.88 -7.98 16.25
CA ASP A 191 -47.18 -7.87 16.91
C ASP A 191 -47.79 -9.27 17.18
N ILE A 192 -47.77 -10.16 16.17
CA ILE A 192 -48.16 -11.58 16.32
C ILE A 192 -47.42 -12.23 17.49
N ARG A 193 -46.11 -12.01 17.59
CA ARG A 193 -45.28 -12.54 18.68
C ARG A 193 -45.74 -12.03 20.05
N ARG A 194 -45.91 -10.71 20.21
CA ARG A 194 -46.37 -10.09 21.47
C ARG A 194 -47.74 -10.62 21.89
N SER A 195 -48.62 -10.81 20.92
CA SER A 195 -49.96 -11.35 21.12
C SER A 195 -49.91 -12.82 21.56
N ALA A 196 -49.06 -13.64 20.94
CA ALA A 196 -48.85 -15.03 21.34
C ALA A 196 -48.22 -15.17 22.74
N GLU A 197 -47.25 -14.30 23.07
CA GLU A 197 -46.70 -14.17 24.43
C GLU A 197 -47.81 -13.75 25.43
N THR A 198 -48.70 -12.83 25.05
CA THR A 198 -49.85 -12.40 25.87
C THR A 198 -50.86 -13.53 26.11
N ILE A 199 -51.24 -14.30 25.09
CA ILE A 199 -52.14 -15.46 25.24
C ILE A 199 -51.50 -16.49 26.18
N LYS A 200 -50.23 -16.82 25.98
CA LYS A 200 -49.47 -17.77 26.81
C LYS A 200 -49.48 -17.38 28.29
N ASP A 201 -49.21 -16.11 28.59
CA ASP A 201 -49.12 -15.60 29.98
C ASP A 201 -50.48 -15.42 30.66
N LYS A 202 -51.59 -15.39 29.90
CA LYS A 202 -52.96 -15.16 30.43
C LYS A 202 -53.86 -16.40 30.42
N TYR A 203 -53.65 -17.36 29.51
CA TYR A 203 -54.59 -18.47 29.33
C TYR A 203 -54.74 -19.35 30.57
N ALA A 204 -53.66 -19.62 31.32
CA ALA A 204 -53.72 -20.41 32.56
C ALA A 204 -54.68 -19.82 33.62
N ASN A 205 -54.81 -18.49 33.69
CA ASN A 205 -55.75 -17.82 34.59
C ASN A 205 -57.21 -18.01 34.13
N LEU A 206 -57.45 -18.14 32.82
CA LEU A 206 -58.74 -18.54 32.28
C LEU A 206 -59.06 -20.00 32.63
N THR A 207 -58.09 -20.92 32.48
CA THR A 207 -58.27 -22.34 32.81
C THR A 207 -58.70 -22.57 34.26
N VAL A 208 -57.92 -22.07 35.23
CA VAL A 208 -58.20 -22.27 36.66
C VAL A 208 -59.58 -21.71 37.05
N SER A 209 -59.92 -20.54 36.51
CA SER A 209 -61.18 -19.86 36.83
C SER A 209 -62.40 -20.48 36.11
N HIS A 210 -62.18 -21.01 34.90
CA HIS A 210 -63.19 -21.77 34.15
C HIS A 210 -63.56 -23.08 34.86
N ASP A 211 -62.57 -23.84 35.31
CA ASP A 211 -62.80 -25.19 35.88
C ASP A 211 -63.57 -25.13 37.20
N LEU A 212 -63.31 -24.09 38.03
CA LEU A 212 -64.12 -23.79 39.22
C LEU A 212 -65.59 -23.52 38.90
N ILE A 213 -65.88 -22.87 37.77
CA ILE A 213 -67.26 -22.57 37.37
C ILE A 213 -67.93 -23.79 36.71
N VAL A 214 -67.24 -24.56 35.87
CA VAL A 214 -67.80 -25.76 35.23
C VAL A 214 -68.12 -26.86 36.25
N ALA A 215 -67.35 -26.96 37.34
CA ALA A 215 -67.64 -27.87 38.45
C ALA A 215 -69.04 -27.66 39.06
N SER A 216 -69.51 -26.40 39.12
CA SER A 216 -70.82 -26.03 39.65
C SER A 216 -71.88 -25.78 38.55
N PHE A 217 -71.45 -25.47 37.31
CA PHE A 217 -72.31 -25.05 36.20
C PHE A 217 -71.87 -25.67 34.86
N TYR A 218 -72.11 -26.97 34.68
CA TYR A 218 -71.66 -27.77 33.52
C TYR A 218 -71.90 -27.17 32.12
N TYR A 219 -72.98 -26.41 31.92
CA TYR A 219 -73.33 -25.78 30.64
C TYR A 219 -72.97 -24.28 30.52
N ALA A 220 -72.20 -23.73 31.47
CA ALA A 220 -71.86 -22.30 31.55
C ALA A 220 -71.31 -21.72 30.23
N PHE A 221 -70.31 -22.39 29.65
CA PHE A 221 -69.56 -21.91 28.49
C PHE A 221 -70.02 -22.54 27.17
N TYR A 222 -71.29 -22.92 27.05
CA TYR A 222 -71.84 -23.41 25.77
C TYR A 222 -72.25 -22.25 24.86
N VAL A 223 -71.68 -22.24 23.65
CA VAL A 223 -71.95 -21.22 22.61
C VAL A 223 -72.55 -21.93 21.39
N ARG A 224 -73.79 -21.56 21.02
CA ARG A 224 -74.56 -22.11 19.90
C ARG A 224 -74.83 -23.63 19.93
N GLY A 225 -74.40 -24.33 20.98
CA GLY A 225 -74.52 -25.79 21.15
C GLY A 225 -73.17 -26.45 21.45
N ASP A 226 -72.06 -25.78 21.12
CA ASP A 226 -70.71 -26.30 21.28
C ASP A 226 -70.09 -25.86 22.61
N PRO A 227 -69.33 -26.73 23.31
CA PRO A 227 -68.58 -26.35 24.50
C PRO A 227 -67.39 -25.46 24.14
N ARG A 228 -67.28 -24.29 24.78
CA ARG A 228 -66.13 -23.38 24.68
C ARG A 228 -65.29 -23.42 25.95
N SER A 229 -64.67 -24.57 26.20
CA SER A 229 -63.91 -24.80 27.44
C SER A 229 -62.50 -24.21 27.42
N CYS A 230 -62.04 -23.70 28.56
CA CYS A 230 -60.71 -23.10 28.73
C CYS A 230 -59.65 -24.08 29.29
N SER A 231 -59.91 -25.40 29.22
CA SER A 231 -59.03 -26.45 29.74
C SER A 231 -57.60 -26.38 29.20
N GLU A 232 -56.61 -26.80 30.00
CA GLU A 232 -55.22 -26.95 29.54
C GLU A 232 -55.16 -27.84 28.29
N ASN A 233 -54.47 -27.39 27.25
CA ASN A 233 -54.36 -28.11 25.99
C ASN A 233 -52.91 -28.11 25.50
N ALA A 234 -52.28 -29.29 25.45
CA ALA A 234 -50.92 -29.45 24.98
C ALA A 234 -50.72 -28.92 23.54
N ASN A 235 -51.76 -29.01 22.69
CA ASN A 235 -51.73 -28.50 21.33
C ASN A 235 -51.69 -26.97 21.29
N LEU A 236 -52.32 -26.27 22.26
CA LEU A 236 -52.22 -24.81 22.39
C LEU A 236 -50.81 -24.40 22.82
N THR A 237 -50.21 -25.10 23.80
CA THR A 237 -48.83 -24.85 24.23
C THR A 237 -47.83 -25.07 23.08
N MET A 238 -48.04 -26.12 22.28
CA MET A 238 -47.26 -26.39 21.07
C MET A 238 -47.46 -25.31 20.01
N ALA A 239 -48.70 -24.95 19.67
CA ALA A 239 -49.01 -23.95 18.63
C ALA A 239 -48.49 -22.55 18.99
N LEU A 240 -48.64 -22.11 20.25
CA LEU A 240 -48.05 -20.85 20.71
C LEU A 240 -46.52 -20.88 20.61
N SER A 241 -45.88 -22.03 20.88
CA SER A 241 -44.43 -22.19 20.71
C SER A 241 -44.03 -22.14 19.22
N GLY A 242 -44.78 -22.82 18.35
CA GLY A 242 -44.58 -22.76 16.88
C GLY A 242 -44.67 -21.33 16.34
N ILE A 243 -45.65 -20.54 16.79
CA ILE A 243 -45.76 -19.12 16.44
C ILE A 243 -44.57 -18.31 16.99
N MET A 244 -44.18 -18.50 18.26
CA MET A 244 -43.03 -17.76 18.85
C MET A 244 -41.68 -18.10 18.17
N ASP A 245 -41.51 -19.34 17.73
CA ASP A 245 -40.31 -19.81 17.03
C ASP A 245 -40.30 -19.34 15.56
N ALA A 246 -41.43 -19.45 14.85
CA ALA A 246 -41.59 -18.97 13.48
C ALA A 246 -41.42 -17.44 13.38
N THR A 247 -41.86 -16.71 14.41
CA THR A 247 -41.69 -15.25 14.53
C THR A 247 -40.31 -14.83 15.07
N GLY A 248 -39.40 -15.78 15.33
CA GLY A 248 -38.09 -15.56 15.94
C GLY A 248 -37.20 -14.52 15.23
N GLY A 249 -36.43 -13.76 16.02
CA GLY A 249 -35.76 -12.52 15.59
C GLY A 249 -34.66 -12.61 14.51
N THR A 250 -34.31 -13.82 14.07
CA THR A 250 -33.44 -14.11 12.91
C THR A 250 -34.23 -14.43 11.64
N GLY A 251 -35.52 -14.76 11.74
CA GLY A 251 -36.36 -15.19 10.61
C GLY A 251 -36.77 -14.05 9.67
N PHE A 252 -36.85 -12.82 10.17
CA PHE A 252 -37.32 -11.65 9.41
C PHE A 252 -36.27 -10.52 9.44
N PRO A 253 -35.84 -9.99 8.28
CA PRO A 253 -35.03 -8.78 8.22
C PRO A 253 -35.90 -7.55 8.52
N ASN A 254 -35.26 -6.48 8.98
CA ASN A 254 -35.91 -5.22 9.33
C ASN A 254 -35.03 -4.05 8.83
N SER A 255 -35.58 -3.13 8.04
CA SER A 255 -34.77 -2.06 7.44
C SER A 255 -34.17 -1.13 8.49
N THR A 256 -34.95 -0.70 9.48
CA THR A 256 -34.48 0.22 10.53
C THR A 256 -33.36 -0.41 11.36
N ARG A 257 -33.47 -1.70 11.69
CA ARG A 257 -32.44 -2.45 12.41
C ARG A 257 -31.14 -2.45 11.59
N ILE A 258 -31.19 -2.86 10.32
CA ILE A 258 -30.01 -2.96 9.47
C ILE A 258 -29.40 -1.58 9.18
N THR A 259 -30.20 -0.53 8.94
CA THR A 259 -29.72 0.87 8.88
C THR A 259 -28.94 1.23 10.15
N SER A 260 -29.49 0.99 11.34
CA SER A 260 -28.82 1.33 12.59
C SER A 260 -27.54 0.51 12.84
N GLN A 261 -27.52 -0.76 12.41
CA GLN A 261 -26.34 -1.63 12.44
C GLN A 261 -25.24 -1.10 11.51
N VAL A 262 -25.56 -0.77 10.26
CA VAL A 262 -24.60 -0.20 9.29
C VAL A 262 -24.05 1.13 9.79
N ILE A 263 -24.88 2.05 10.29
CA ILE A 263 -24.43 3.35 10.81
C ILE A 263 -23.53 3.17 12.04
N GLY A 264 -23.93 2.34 13.00
CA GLY A 264 -23.16 2.08 14.22
C GLY A 264 -21.83 1.36 13.95
N ALA A 265 -21.84 0.35 13.08
CA ALA A 265 -20.65 -0.41 12.70
C ALA A 265 -19.68 0.44 11.85
N THR A 266 -20.19 1.27 10.92
CA THR A 266 -19.38 2.23 10.17
C THR A 266 -18.75 3.24 11.12
N ALA A 267 -19.52 3.85 12.02
CA ALA A 267 -19.01 4.86 12.96
C ALA A 267 -17.93 4.31 13.90
N THR A 268 -18.13 3.11 14.46
CA THR A 268 -17.17 2.46 15.38
C THR A 268 -15.90 1.96 14.69
N ARG A 269 -15.97 1.57 13.41
CA ARG A 269 -14.82 1.04 12.65
C ARG A 269 -14.06 2.12 11.85
N LYS A 270 -14.65 3.30 11.63
CA LYS A 270 -14.10 4.39 10.79
C LYS A 270 -12.67 4.80 11.17
N GLU A 271 -12.40 5.15 12.42
CA GLU A 271 -11.05 5.62 12.83
C GLU A 271 -9.97 4.55 12.62
N ARG A 272 -10.33 3.27 12.75
CA ARG A 272 -9.45 2.14 12.49
C ARG A 272 -9.23 1.94 10.98
N ALA A 273 -10.26 2.14 10.16
CA ALA A 273 -10.11 2.14 8.70
C ALA A 273 -9.18 3.27 8.23
N GLU A 274 -9.39 4.51 8.70
CA GLU A 274 -8.51 5.67 8.41
C GLU A 274 -7.06 5.43 8.85
N THR A 275 -6.88 4.77 10.00
CA THR A 275 -5.56 4.32 10.47
C THR A 275 -4.92 3.30 9.53
N ARG A 276 -5.66 2.29 9.09
CA ARG A 276 -5.15 1.25 8.19
C ARG A 276 -4.85 1.77 6.79
N HIS A 277 -5.67 2.70 6.28
CA HIS A 277 -5.38 3.50 5.08
C HIS A 277 -4.03 4.21 5.18
N THR A 278 -3.79 4.89 6.31
CA THR A 278 -2.51 5.56 6.58
C THR A 278 -1.35 4.57 6.57
N ILE A 279 -1.50 3.40 7.22
CA ILE A 279 -0.47 2.34 7.23
C ILE A 279 -0.23 1.79 5.82
N ALA A 280 -1.26 1.56 5.01
CA ALA A 280 -1.11 1.10 3.63
C ALA A 280 -0.29 2.10 2.78
N ALA A 281 -0.61 3.39 2.86
CA ALA A 281 0.12 4.45 2.15
C ALA A 281 1.60 4.52 2.53
N GLN A 282 1.93 4.43 3.82
CA GLN A 282 3.32 4.42 4.27
C GLN A 282 4.02 3.07 3.96
N THR A 283 3.29 1.96 3.82
CA THR A 283 3.84 0.66 3.40
C THR A 283 4.27 0.67 1.93
N GLU A 284 3.43 1.21 1.02
CA GLU A 284 3.80 1.36 -0.40
C GLU A 284 5.01 2.30 -0.54
N THR A 285 4.96 3.44 0.16
CA THR A 285 6.06 4.42 0.19
C THR A 285 7.36 3.79 0.68
N LEU A 286 7.33 3.07 1.81
CA LEU A 286 8.49 2.36 2.34
C LEU A 286 9.08 1.35 1.34
N ASN A 287 8.24 0.56 0.68
CA ASN A 287 8.69 -0.44 -0.30
C ASN A 287 9.37 0.22 -1.52
N LYS A 288 8.79 1.31 -2.02
CA LYS A 288 9.36 2.11 -3.12
C LYS A 288 10.71 2.73 -2.74
N THR A 289 10.80 3.33 -1.55
CA THR A 289 12.02 3.93 -1.03
C THR A 289 13.11 2.88 -0.76
N ALA A 290 12.74 1.72 -0.19
CA ALA A 290 13.65 0.59 0.02
C ALA A 290 14.25 0.06 -1.30
N TYR A 291 13.45 -0.02 -2.37
CA TYR A 291 13.95 -0.39 -3.69
C TYR A 291 14.96 0.64 -4.23
N GLN A 292 14.67 1.94 -4.09
CA GLN A 292 15.57 3.01 -4.54
C GLN A 292 16.89 3.08 -3.74
N VAL A 293 16.83 2.85 -2.42
CA VAL A 293 18.02 2.70 -1.56
C VAL A 293 18.88 1.53 -2.05
N ASN A 294 18.29 0.33 -2.17
CA ASN A 294 19.02 -0.86 -2.62
C ASN A 294 19.64 -0.67 -4.02
N ALA A 295 18.90 -0.11 -4.98
CA ALA A 295 19.41 0.21 -6.31
C ALA A 295 20.58 1.21 -6.25
N THR A 296 20.50 2.24 -5.41
CA THR A 296 21.55 3.27 -5.28
C THR A 296 22.80 2.70 -4.59
N VAL A 297 22.65 1.92 -3.52
CA VAL A 297 23.76 1.23 -2.84
C VAL A 297 24.47 0.26 -3.80
N MET A 298 23.72 -0.50 -4.61
CA MET A 298 24.30 -1.45 -5.57
C MET A 298 25.12 -0.78 -6.68
N LYS A 299 24.78 0.43 -7.14
CA LYS A 299 25.59 1.20 -8.09
C LYS A 299 27.01 1.44 -7.55
N TYR A 300 27.12 1.96 -6.33
CA TYR A 300 28.42 2.26 -5.70
C TYR A 300 29.19 1.00 -5.30
N LYS A 301 28.49 -0.07 -4.91
CA LYS A 301 29.06 -1.39 -4.63
C LYS A 301 29.64 -2.05 -5.89
N ALA A 302 29.04 -1.84 -7.06
CA ALA A 302 29.56 -2.33 -8.34
C ALA A 302 30.83 -1.60 -8.79
N VAL A 303 30.92 -0.28 -8.59
CA VAL A 303 32.07 0.54 -9.06
C VAL A 303 33.35 0.30 -8.24
N ASN A 304 33.29 0.32 -6.90
CA ASN A 304 34.49 0.15 -6.05
C ASN A 304 34.21 -0.57 -4.73
N LYS A 305 33.18 -1.43 -4.67
CA LYS A 305 32.75 -2.14 -3.43
C LYS A 305 32.42 -1.19 -2.27
N VAL A 306 32.00 0.04 -2.56
CA VAL A 306 31.58 1.04 -1.56
C VAL A 306 30.14 0.80 -1.14
N GLU A 307 29.95 0.51 0.15
CA GLU A 307 28.66 0.33 0.79
C GLU A 307 28.22 1.60 1.52
N ILE A 308 27.06 2.16 1.13
CA ILE A 308 26.57 3.44 1.64
C ILE A 308 25.80 3.22 2.95
N VAL A 309 26.54 3.02 4.04
CA VAL A 309 25.98 2.74 5.38
C VAL A 309 24.89 3.74 5.76
N TYR A 310 25.11 5.04 5.50
CA TYR A 310 24.16 6.11 5.81
C TYR A 310 22.74 5.89 5.24
N LEU A 311 22.61 5.47 3.98
CA LEU A 311 21.29 5.20 3.38
C LEU A 311 20.61 3.98 4.02
N ASN A 312 21.38 2.95 4.37
CA ASN A 312 20.84 1.79 5.08
C ASN A 312 20.40 2.15 6.50
N THR A 313 21.15 3.01 7.20
CA THR A 313 20.74 3.55 8.52
C THR A 313 19.45 4.35 8.43
N LYS A 314 19.33 5.26 7.44
CA LYS A 314 18.08 6.03 7.25
C LYS A 314 16.89 5.18 6.81
N LEU A 315 17.13 4.08 6.09
CA LEU A 315 16.06 3.12 5.77
C LEU A 315 15.61 2.38 7.04
N GLY A 316 16.54 2.02 7.92
CA GLY A 316 16.24 1.45 9.24
C GLY A 316 15.43 2.39 10.14
N GLU A 317 15.75 3.69 10.16
CA GLU A 317 14.93 4.71 10.86
C GLU A 317 13.49 4.75 10.32
N LEU A 318 13.33 4.74 8.99
CA LEU A 318 12.02 4.75 8.34
C LEU A 318 11.22 3.45 8.61
N GLN A 319 11.90 2.30 8.65
CA GLN A 319 11.33 1.00 9.04
C GLN A 319 10.90 0.96 10.51
N MET A 320 11.67 1.57 11.42
CA MET A 320 11.27 1.68 12.84
C MET A 320 10.02 2.56 13.02
N LEU A 321 9.93 3.68 12.31
CA LEU A 321 8.74 4.53 12.30
C LEU A 321 7.51 3.79 11.76
N HIS A 322 7.67 3.02 10.68
CA HIS A 322 6.62 2.17 10.11
C HIS A 322 6.16 1.06 11.06
N GLY A 323 7.09 0.35 11.71
CA GLY A 323 6.76 -0.64 12.73
C GLY A 323 6.05 -0.03 13.94
N THR A 324 6.42 1.20 14.32
CA THR A 324 5.73 1.95 15.39
C THR A 324 4.30 2.33 14.97
N LEU A 325 4.10 2.72 13.71
CA LEU A 325 2.78 3.01 13.14
C LEU A 325 1.88 1.75 13.11
N ILE A 326 2.42 0.60 12.70
CA ILE A 326 1.70 -0.69 12.77
C ILE A 326 1.32 -1.01 14.22
N ASN A 327 2.25 -0.89 15.17
CA ASN A 327 1.98 -1.20 16.57
C ASN A 327 0.91 -0.29 17.20
N SER A 328 0.73 0.94 16.71
CA SER A 328 -0.29 1.87 17.23
C SER A 328 -1.75 1.42 16.99
N LEU A 329 -2.00 0.51 16.03
CA LEU A 329 -3.29 -0.18 15.89
C LEU A 329 -3.70 -0.96 17.15
N ASN A 330 -2.71 -1.49 17.89
CA ASN A 330 -2.92 -2.36 19.04
C ASN A 330 -3.04 -1.56 20.36
N THR A 331 -2.75 -0.26 20.36
CA THR A 331 -2.68 0.57 21.58
C THR A 331 -3.70 1.71 21.64
N GLY A 332 -4.49 1.92 20.58
CA GLY A 332 -5.71 2.77 20.60
C GLY A 332 -5.49 4.28 20.76
N GLY A 333 -4.25 4.78 20.63
CA GLY A 333 -3.89 6.16 20.92
C GLY A 333 -3.81 7.07 19.69
N ASN A 334 -4.96 7.49 19.12
CA ASN A 334 -5.04 8.28 17.88
C ASN A 334 -4.12 9.53 17.84
N THR A 335 -3.96 10.25 18.95
CA THR A 335 -3.11 11.45 19.03
C THR A 335 -1.62 11.17 18.81
N SER A 336 -1.15 9.96 19.12
CA SER A 336 0.23 9.54 18.81
C SER A 336 0.40 9.22 17.32
N LEU A 337 -0.64 8.70 16.68
CA LEU A 337 -0.60 8.11 15.35
C LEU A 337 -0.30 9.14 14.26
N LYS A 338 -0.95 10.31 14.34
CA LYS A 338 -0.65 11.42 13.43
C LYS A 338 0.80 11.90 13.55
N ALA A 339 1.32 12.04 14.77
CA ALA A 339 2.71 12.46 14.98
C ALA A 339 3.72 11.42 14.44
N ILE A 340 3.40 10.12 14.49
CA ILE A 340 4.21 9.06 13.87
C ILE A 340 4.14 9.15 12.34
N ALA A 341 2.95 9.36 11.76
CA ALA A 341 2.77 9.49 10.31
C ALA A 341 3.42 10.75 9.72
N ASP A 342 3.31 11.90 10.41
CA ASP A 342 3.98 13.16 10.05
C ASP A 342 5.51 12.99 10.11
N ASN A 343 6.03 12.32 11.15
CA ASN A 343 7.46 12.00 11.27
C ASN A 343 7.95 11.03 10.17
N PHE A 344 7.20 9.97 9.87
CA PHE A 344 7.52 9.06 8.76
C PHE A 344 7.60 9.83 7.43
N THR A 345 6.59 10.67 7.16
CA THR A 345 6.50 11.46 5.91
C THR A 345 7.71 12.40 5.79
N LYS A 346 8.09 13.06 6.89
CA LYS A 346 9.30 13.90 6.95
C LYS A 346 10.58 13.07 6.72
N THR A 347 10.75 11.95 7.40
CA THR A 347 11.93 11.08 7.25
C THR A 347 12.04 10.51 5.83
N ASN A 348 10.91 10.24 5.15
CA ASN A 348 10.94 9.86 3.74
C ASN A 348 11.35 11.04 2.83
N ALA A 349 10.85 12.26 3.08
CA ALA A 349 11.25 13.44 2.31
C ALA A 349 12.76 13.77 2.48
N ASP A 350 13.29 13.63 3.69
CA ASP A 350 14.73 13.73 3.96
C ASP A 350 15.50 12.62 3.20
N MET A 351 15.00 11.37 3.22
CA MET A 351 15.56 10.24 2.47
C MET A 351 15.56 10.49 0.95
N ASP A 352 14.48 11.00 0.36
CA ASP A 352 14.40 11.31 -1.07
C ASP A 352 15.43 12.38 -1.48
N ALA A 353 15.65 13.38 -0.61
CA ALA A 353 16.69 14.39 -0.81
C ALA A 353 18.11 13.78 -0.76
N PHE A 354 18.38 12.84 0.15
CA PHE A 354 19.63 12.08 0.15
C PHE A 354 19.76 11.19 -1.09
N LEU A 355 18.75 10.39 -1.43
CA LEU A 355 18.72 9.52 -2.60
C LEU A 355 19.03 10.31 -3.89
N LYS A 356 18.42 11.48 -4.06
CA LYS A 356 18.76 12.38 -5.17
C LYS A 356 20.23 12.79 -5.12
N THR A 357 20.72 13.30 -3.98
CA THR A 357 22.12 13.74 -3.80
C THR A 357 23.13 12.62 -4.13
N TYR A 358 22.84 11.38 -3.74
CA TYR A 358 23.66 10.21 -4.07
C TYR A 358 23.60 9.82 -5.55
N ASN A 359 22.46 9.95 -6.21
CA ASN A 359 22.33 9.68 -7.65
C ASN A 359 22.98 10.78 -8.50
N ASP A 360 22.88 12.05 -8.09
CA ASP A 360 23.51 13.20 -8.75
C ASP A 360 25.05 13.17 -8.63
N LEU A 361 25.61 12.65 -7.52
CA LEU A 361 27.06 12.47 -7.35
C LEU A 361 27.62 11.28 -8.16
N TYR A 362 26.83 10.24 -8.41
CA TYR A 362 27.33 8.96 -8.93
C TYR A 362 28.22 9.05 -10.18
N PRO A 363 27.92 9.89 -11.21
CA PRO A 363 28.78 10.04 -12.38
C PRO A 363 30.18 10.54 -12.03
N THR A 364 30.29 11.62 -11.24
CA THR A 364 31.58 12.21 -10.83
C THR A 364 32.40 11.26 -9.97
N TYR A 365 31.73 10.53 -9.06
CA TYR A 365 32.37 9.46 -8.30
C TYR A 365 32.93 8.36 -9.22
N SER A 366 32.12 7.82 -10.14
CA SER A 366 32.55 6.75 -11.06
C SER A 366 33.70 7.17 -11.96
N LEU A 367 33.71 8.44 -12.42
CA LEU A 367 34.82 9.01 -13.18
C LEU A 367 36.10 9.13 -12.34
N SER A 368 36.00 9.50 -11.05
CA SER A 368 37.17 9.59 -10.16
C SER A 368 37.84 8.23 -9.90
N VAL A 369 37.04 7.16 -9.74
CA VAL A 369 37.54 5.79 -9.60
C VAL A 369 38.22 5.32 -10.89
N LEU A 370 37.57 5.54 -12.04
CA LEU A 370 38.13 5.20 -13.36
C LEU A 370 39.45 5.93 -13.63
N ALA A 371 39.53 7.24 -13.32
CA ALA A 371 40.72 8.03 -13.54
C ALA A 371 41.90 7.56 -12.67
N VAL A 372 41.66 7.21 -11.40
CA VAL A 372 42.70 6.65 -10.50
C VAL A 372 43.14 5.24 -10.93
N ALA A 373 42.24 4.44 -11.50
CA ALA A 373 42.60 3.15 -12.10
C ALA A 373 43.46 3.33 -13.36
N ASN A 374 43.09 4.24 -14.27
CA ASN A 374 43.85 4.54 -15.49
C ASN A 374 45.22 5.16 -15.18
N ALA A 375 45.30 6.04 -14.17
CA ALA A 375 46.57 6.58 -13.66
C ALA A 375 47.46 5.49 -13.06
N THR A 376 46.87 4.48 -12.41
CA THR A 376 47.61 3.31 -11.94
C THR A 376 48.22 2.54 -13.11
N SER A 377 47.41 2.13 -14.10
CA SER A 377 47.93 1.39 -15.27
C SER A 377 49.01 2.17 -16.02
N SER A 378 48.81 3.47 -16.24
CA SER A 378 49.77 4.32 -16.96
C SER A 378 51.11 4.46 -16.22
N ILE A 379 51.08 4.48 -14.88
CA ILE A 379 52.30 4.50 -14.05
C ILE A 379 52.94 3.12 -13.96
N ASP A 380 52.16 2.04 -13.87
CA ASP A 380 52.69 0.67 -13.90
C ASP A 380 53.38 0.38 -15.25
N ASP A 381 52.84 0.90 -16.36
CA ASP A 381 53.43 0.81 -17.70
C ASP A 381 54.60 1.79 -17.92
N LEU A 382 54.64 2.94 -17.24
CA LEU A 382 55.86 3.77 -17.16
C LEU A 382 56.97 3.06 -16.37
N THR A 383 56.61 2.45 -15.24
CA THR A 383 57.51 1.69 -14.36
C THR A 383 58.15 0.50 -15.09
N LYS A 384 57.38 -0.21 -15.94
CA LYS A 384 57.91 -1.27 -16.82
C LYS A 384 58.88 -0.73 -17.89
N ARG A 385 58.66 0.49 -18.40
CA ARG A 385 59.48 1.11 -19.46
C ARG A 385 60.79 1.72 -18.94
N LEU A 386 60.77 2.34 -17.76
CA LEU A 386 61.89 3.15 -17.24
C LEU A 386 62.52 2.61 -15.94
N GLY A 387 61.87 1.64 -15.28
CA GLY A 387 62.33 1.03 -14.03
C GLY A 387 61.81 1.72 -12.76
N ASN A 388 61.74 0.96 -11.66
CA ASN A 388 61.23 1.44 -10.36
C ASN A 388 62.06 2.55 -9.72
N ASN A 389 63.34 2.65 -10.06
CA ASN A 389 64.29 3.54 -9.37
C ASN A 389 64.49 4.89 -10.09
N GLU A 390 63.77 5.15 -11.18
CA GLU A 390 63.83 6.47 -11.82
C GLU A 390 63.07 7.51 -10.98
N GLU A 391 63.72 8.62 -10.66
CA GLU A 391 63.17 9.78 -9.96
C GLU A 391 61.76 10.18 -10.44
N ARG A 392 61.56 10.29 -11.78
CA ARG A 392 60.26 10.62 -12.39
C ARG A 392 59.18 9.56 -12.11
N VAL A 393 59.55 8.29 -12.06
CA VAL A 393 58.65 7.18 -11.72
C VAL A 393 58.30 7.24 -10.22
N VAL A 394 59.29 7.45 -9.35
CA VAL A 394 59.10 7.53 -7.89
C VAL A 394 58.17 8.69 -7.51
N ASP A 395 58.34 9.87 -8.11
CA ASP A 395 57.46 11.01 -7.86
C ASP A 395 56.03 10.77 -8.37
N MET A 396 55.85 10.22 -9.57
CA MET A 396 54.52 9.88 -10.08
C MET A 396 53.83 8.79 -9.24
N GLN A 397 54.57 7.79 -8.76
CA GLN A 397 54.06 6.80 -7.81
C GLN A 397 53.64 7.46 -6.48
N ARG A 398 54.38 8.46 -5.99
CA ARG A 398 54.04 9.23 -4.77
C ARG A 398 52.79 10.10 -4.96
N GLU A 399 52.64 10.77 -6.10
CA GLU A 399 51.39 11.46 -6.47
C GLU A 399 50.21 10.47 -6.52
N LEU A 400 50.39 9.31 -7.14
CA LEU A 400 49.36 8.28 -7.27
C LEU A 400 48.91 7.74 -5.90
N GLN A 401 49.83 7.50 -4.96
CA GLN A 401 49.46 7.09 -3.61
C GLN A 401 48.70 8.20 -2.87
N THR A 402 49.08 9.46 -3.08
CA THR A 402 48.36 10.62 -2.51
C THR A 402 46.92 10.70 -3.05
N LEU A 403 46.70 10.46 -4.35
CA LEU A 403 45.37 10.37 -4.96
C LEU A 403 44.57 9.17 -4.45
N LYS A 404 45.20 7.99 -4.28
CA LYS A 404 44.56 6.79 -3.72
C LYS A 404 44.13 6.98 -2.26
N ILE A 405 44.93 7.69 -1.45
CA ILE A 405 44.60 8.07 -0.08
C ILE A 405 43.44 9.08 -0.08
N SER A 406 43.49 10.10 -0.94
CA SER A 406 42.43 11.10 -1.08
C SER A 406 41.08 10.47 -1.46
N LEU A 407 41.07 9.57 -2.44
CA LEU A 407 39.89 8.81 -2.85
C LEU A 407 39.30 7.99 -1.70
N ARG A 408 40.12 7.16 -1.03
CA ARG A 408 39.67 6.34 0.12
C ARG A 408 39.16 7.17 1.29
N SER A 409 39.77 8.34 1.53
CA SER A 409 39.33 9.28 2.56
C SER A 409 37.97 9.89 2.23
N ASN A 410 37.78 10.37 1.00
CA ASN A 410 36.50 10.93 0.56
C ASN A 410 35.41 9.85 0.48
N GLU A 411 35.74 8.61 0.09
CA GLU A 411 34.86 7.45 0.21
C GLU A 411 34.44 7.18 1.66
N ALA A 412 35.34 7.26 2.64
CA ALA A 412 35.02 7.07 4.05
C ALA A 412 34.04 8.15 4.58
N PHE A 413 34.22 9.42 4.20
CA PHE A 413 33.27 10.48 4.51
C PHE A 413 31.91 10.28 3.81
N PHE A 414 31.93 9.92 2.54
CA PHE A 414 30.75 9.64 1.72
C PHE A 414 29.89 8.48 2.29
N LYS A 415 30.51 7.41 2.79
CA LYS A 415 29.82 6.30 3.49
C LYS A 415 29.04 6.76 4.73
N GLN A 416 29.49 7.84 5.38
CA GLN A 416 28.87 8.45 6.57
C GLN A 416 27.85 9.56 6.25
N GLY A 417 27.47 9.77 4.99
CA GLY A 417 26.54 10.84 4.59
C GLY A 417 27.20 12.20 4.35
N LYS A 418 28.52 12.32 4.53
CA LYS A 418 29.27 13.58 4.29
C LYS A 418 29.65 13.66 2.81
N VAL A 419 28.69 14.07 1.98
CA VAL A 419 28.85 14.19 0.53
C VAL A 419 29.65 15.45 0.18
N ASN A 420 30.79 15.29 -0.50
CA ASN A 420 31.51 16.39 -1.16
C ASN A 420 31.78 16.05 -2.63
N THR A 421 31.06 16.72 -3.53
CA THR A 421 31.15 16.55 -5.00
C THR A 421 32.43 17.12 -5.60
N GLN A 422 32.95 18.21 -5.05
CA GLN A 422 34.13 18.92 -5.57
C GLN A 422 35.39 18.07 -5.44
N ILE A 423 35.57 17.37 -4.31
CA ILE A 423 36.75 16.54 -4.06
C ILE A 423 36.84 15.38 -5.08
N PHE A 424 35.74 14.69 -5.40
CA PHE A 424 35.76 13.65 -6.44
C PHE A 424 36.09 14.20 -7.83
N GLY A 425 35.59 15.39 -8.18
CA GLY A 425 35.95 16.07 -9.43
C GLY A 425 37.45 16.43 -9.50
N LEU A 426 38.02 16.97 -8.41
CA LEU A 426 39.44 17.28 -8.33
C LEU A 426 40.32 16.02 -8.41
N ILE A 427 39.94 14.92 -7.76
CA ILE A 427 40.62 13.63 -7.88
C ILE A 427 40.60 13.13 -9.33
N ALA A 428 39.46 13.20 -10.02
CA ALA A 428 39.34 12.79 -11.42
C ALA A 428 40.25 13.60 -12.35
N THR A 429 40.27 14.93 -12.22
CA THR A 429 41.13 15.83 -13.01
C THR A 429 42.61 15.58 -12.75
N ASN A 430 43.01 15.47 -11.47
CA ASN A 430 44.42 15.27 -11.10
C ASN A 430 44.92 13.88 -11.52
N ALA A 431 44.11 12.83 -11.36
CA ALA A 431 44.45 11.49 -11.82
C ALA A 431 44.54 11.43 -13.36
N THR A 432 43.66 12.12 -14.09
CA THR A 432 43.74 12.22 -15.55
C THR A 432 45.03 12.93 -15.99
N SER A 433 45.37 14.06 -15.36
CA SER A 433 46.65 14.78 -15.60
C SER A 433 47.87 13.90 -15.32
N LEU A 434 47.85 13.13 -14.24
CA LEU A 434 48.93 12.20 -13.88
C LEU A 434 49.03 11.03 -14.89
N ALA A 435 47.91 10.48 -15.35
CA ALA A 435 47.89 9.45 -16.40
C ALA A 435 48.50 9.95 -17.71
N THR A 436 48.13 11.15 -18.16
CA THR A 436 48.68 11.76 -19.38
C THR A 436 50.18 12.04 -19.24
N ARG A 437 50.65 12.54 -18.09
CA ARG A 437 52.09 12.72 -17.82
C ARG A 437 52.85 11.39 -17.85
N ALA A 438 52.31 10.34 -17.27
CA ALA A 438 52.93 9.01 -17.28
C ALA A 438 52.97 8.37 -18.68
N GLN A 439 51.98 8.66 -19.54
CA GLN A 439 52.00 8.22 -20.94
C GLN A 439 53.05 8.98 -21.76
N ALA A 440 53.10 10.32 -21.62
CA ALA A 440 53.99 11.20 -22.37
C ALA A 440 55.46 11.18 -21.93
N THR A 441 55.79 10.59 -20.78
CA THR A 441 57.18 10.53 -20.27
C THR A 441 58.01 9.54 -21.10
N MET A 442 58.92 10.06 -21.92
CA MET A 442 59.88 9.30 -22.71
C MET A 442 61.13 8.92 -21.89
N PRO A 443 61.87 7.86 -22.29
CA PRO A 443 63.22 7.60 -21.76
C PRO A 443 64.13 8.83 -21.89
N LYS A 444 65.14 8.95 -21.02
CA LYS A 444 66.22 9.91 -21.26
C LYS A 444 67.04 9.40 -22.46
N GLU A 445 67.28 10.26 -23.44
CA GLU A 445 68.41 10.07 -24.34
C GLU A 445 69.69 10.24 -23.50
N ASN A 446 70.57 9.24 -23.52
CA ASN A 446 71.82 9.30 -22.77
C ASN A 446 72.81 10.20 -23.50
N GLU A 447 73.06 11.41 -23.01
CA GLU A 447 74.15 12.28 -23.48
C GLU A 447 75.51 11.57 -23.45
N ILE A 448 75.69 10.63 -22.51
CA ILE A 448 76.85 9.74 -22.39
C ILE A 448 77.07 8.93 -23.68
N ASP A 449 76.02 8.50 -24.37
CA ASP A 449 76.15 7.69 -25.58
C ASP A 449 76.64 8.54 -26.77
N PHE A 450 76.15 9.78 -26.91
CA PHE A 450 76.72 10.75 -27.85
C PHE A 450 78.20 11.06 -27.59
N VAL A 451 78.60 11.20 -26.31
CA VAL A 451 80.01 11.41 -25.93
C VAL A 451 80.85 10.15 -26.18
N THR A 452 80.30 8.95 -25.97
CA THR A 452 81.02 7.68 -26.16
C THR A 452 81.18 7.35 -27.64
N ILE A 453 80.13 7.50 -28.45
CA ILE A 453 80.16 7.32 -29.91
C ILE A 453 81.07 8.39 -30.54
N GLY A 454 80.92 9.66 -30.14
CA GLY A 454 81.76 10.76 -30.62
C GLY A 454 83.24 10.57 -30.26
N GLY A 455 83.53 10.17 -29.02
CA GLY A 455 84.87 9.84 -28.55
C GLY A 455 85.50 8.66 -29.31
N GLY A 456 84.73 7.60 -29.56
CA GLY A 456 85.17 6.46 -30.38
C GLY A 456 85.48 6.85 -31.83
N LEU A 457 84.66 7.73 -32.42
CA LEU A 457 84.89 8.27 -33.77
C LEU A 457 86.17 9.12 -33.86
N ILE A 458 86.40 9.99 -32.87
CA ILE A 458 87.62 10.81 -32.77
C ILE A 458 88.87 9.92 -32.56
N LEU A 459 88.74 8.85 -31.76
CA LEU A 459 89.84 7.92 -31.49
C LEU A 459 90.20 7.07 -32.74
N LEU A 460 89.21 6.66 -33.54
CA LEU A 460 89.44 6.04 -34.84
C LEU A 460 90.08 7.01 -35.85
N LEU A 461 89.65 8.27 -35.89
CA LEU A 461 90.22 9.29 -36.78
C LEU A 461 91.66 9.65 -36.41
N THR A 462 92.00 9.72 -35.12
CA THR A 462 93.38 9.97 -34.67
C THR A 462 94.29 8.75 -34.91
N LEU A 463 93.79 7.52 -34.73
CA LEU A 463 94.53 6.32 -35.13
C LEU A 463 94.79 6.27 -36.65
N ALA A 464 93.79 6.59 -37.48
CA ALA A 464 93.96 6.66 -38.93
C ALA A 464 94.94 7.77 -39.35
N GLY A 465 94.87 8.95 -38.73
CA GLY A 465 95.82 10.05 -38.94
C GLY A 465 97.25 9.67 -38.55
N GLY A 466 97.43 8.99 -37.41
CA GLY A 466 98.74 8.47 -36.98
C GLY A 466 99.31 7.44 -37.96
N PHE A 467 98.48 6.53 -38.48
CA PHE A 467 98.89 5.57 -39.51
C PHE A 467 99.30 6.25 -40.81
N TYR A 468 98.57 7.29 -41.23
CA TYR A 468 98.92 8.09 -42.42
C TYR A 468 100.24 8.85 -42.22
N TYR A 469 100.46 9.44 -41.05
CA TYR A 469 101.70 10.15 -40.72
C TYR A 469 102.93 9.23 -40.67
N LEU A 470 102.80 8.04 -40.06
CA LEU A 470 103.85 7.01 -40.05
C LEU A 470 104.15 6.47 -41.44
N LYS A 471 103.13 6.33 -42.31
CA LYS A 471 103.36 6.00 -43.72
C LYS A 471 104.14 7.12 -44.43
N LYS A 472 103.70 8.38 -44.28
CA LYS A 472 104.33 9.55 -44.92
C LYS A 472 105.82 9.66 -44.57
N MET A 473 106.19 9.55 -43.29
CA MET A 473 107.59 9.50 -42.84
C MET A 473 108.42 8.46 -43.62
N LYS A 474 107.88 7.26 -43.80
CA LYS A 474 108.56 6.13 -44.47
C LYS A 474 108.66 6.28 -45.99
N ASP A 475 107.74 7.04 -46.59
CA ASP A 475 107.80 7.42 -48.00
C ASP A 475 108.75 8.64 -48.21
N GLU A 476 108.88 9.54 -47.22
CA GLU A 476 109.83 10.67 -47.23
C GLU A 476 111.29 10.23 -46.99
N GLU A 477 111.54 9.23 -46.12
CA GLU A 477 112.87 8.58 -46.01
C GLU A 477 113.34 7.97 -47.33
N LYS A 478 112.41 7.50 -48.18
CA LYS A 478 112.72 7.03 -49.55
C LYS A 478 112.93 8.16 -50.56
N ALA A 479 112.45 9.36 -50.30
CA ALA A 479 112.54 10.50 -51.21
C ALA A 479 113.85 11.31 -51.05
N LEU A 480 114.59 11.11 -49.96
CA LEU A 480 115.84 11.83 -49.66
C LEU A 480 117.08 11.34 -50.45
N GLY A 481 116.89 10.47 -51.44
CA GLY A 481 117.94 9.84 -52.24
C GLY A 481 118.08 10.37 -53.68
N GLY A 482 118.22 11.69 -53.90
CA GLY A 482 118.67 12.21 -55.20
C GLY A 482 118.24 13.62 -55.60
N GLU A 483 119.11 14.61 -55.30
CA GLU A 483 119.44 15.84 -56.07
C GLU A 483 118.36 16.82 -56.63
N PRO A 484 118.69 18.12 -56.88
CA PRO A 484 117.83 19.20 -56.37
C PRO A 484 117.44 20.31 -57.39
N VAL A 485 116.93 21.46 -56.86
CA VAL A 485 116.70 22.77 -57.53
C VAL A 485 115.37 22.80 -58.35
N ASP A 486 114.59 23.88 -58.52
CA ASP A 486 114.80 25.34 -58.30
C ASP A 486 113.61 26.07 -57.61
N ILE A 487 113.87 27.32 -57.22
CA ILE A 487 112.97 28.31 -56.64
C ILE A 487 112.40 29.23 -57.74
N ARG A 488 111.07 29.38 -57.85
CA ARG A 488 110.29 30.61 -58.24
C ARG A 488 108.88 30.27 -58.76
N LYS A 489 107.83 30.67 -58.02
CA LYS A 489 106.62 31.35 -58.55
C LYS A 489 105.62 31.79 -57.47
N LEU A 490 105.68 33.09 -57.14
CA LEU A 490 104.55 34.05 -57.02
C LEU A 490 103.35 33.76 -56.07
N GLN A 491 103.44 34.31 -54.86
CA GLN A 491 102.63 35.45 -54.34
C GLN A 491 101.13 35.60 -54.75
N GLN A 492 100.23 35.51 -53.74
CA GLN A 492 99.28 36.54 -53.20
C GLN A 492 98.30 37.35 -54.13
N PRO A 493 97.22 38.01 -53.60
CA PRO A 493 96.23 37.58 -52.58
C PRO A 493 94.76 38.14 -52.82
N GLU A 494 93.84 38.00 -51.85
CA GLU A 494 92.63 38.86 -51.58
C GLU A 494 91.45 38.89 -52.62
N GLN A 495 90.19 39.35 -52.37
CA GLN A 495 89.44 39.86 -51.19
C GLN A 495 87.88 39.76 -51.32
N GLN A 496 87.16 39.88 -50.18
CA GLN A 496 85.83 40.55 -49.94
C GLN A 496 84.42 39.94 -50.27
N LYS A 497 83.42 40.60 -49.64
CA LYS A 497 81.95 40.36 -49.44
C LYS A 497 81.10 41.30 -50.36
N PRO A 498 79.73 41.45 -50.34
CA PRO A 498 78.70 41.34 -49.26
C PRO A 498 77.67 40.20 -49.56
N ALA A 499 76.33 40.19 -49.40
CA ALA A 499 75.26 41.11 -48.95
C ALA A 499 73.98 40.34 -48.47
N ILE A 500 72.87 41.02 -48.10
CA ILE A 500 71.53 40.45 -47.79
C ILE A 500 70.42 41.45 -48.19
N PRO A 501 69.26 41.00 -48.72
CA PRO A 501 67.92 41.31 -48.15
C PRO A 501 66.88 40.16 -48.34
N GLN A 502 65.64 40.09 -47.79
CA GLN A 502 64.92 40.68 -46.63
C GLN A 502 63.61 39.87 -46.35
N GLN A 503 62.82 40.26 -45.32
CA GLN A 503 61.43 39.84 -45.00
C GLN A 503 60.43 40.98 -45.43
N PRO A 504 59.06 40.87 -45.41
CA PRO A 504 58.24 40.29 -44.33
C PRO A 504 56.79 39.75 -44.64
N GLN A 505 56.06 39.42 -43.57
CA GLN A 505 54.59 39.54 -43.33
C GLN A 505 53.53 38.56 -43.90
N ALA A 506 52.54 38.32 -43.03
CA ALA A 506 51.18 37.78 -43.23
C ALA A 506 50.18 38.91 -42.82
N PRO A 507 48.83 38.75 -42.65
CA PRO A 507 47.97 37.54 -42.66
C PRO A 507 46.58 37.70 -43.37
N GLN A 508 45.68 36.71 -43.28
CA GLN A 508 44.30 36.82 -42.72
C GLN A 508 43.44 35.55 -42.96
N GLN A 509 42.20 35.54 -42.42
CA GLN A 509 41.27 34.40 -42.32
C GLN A 509 40.19 34.41 -43.41
N TYR A 510 39.56 33.26 -43.70
CA TYR A 510 38.10 33.15 -43.91
C TYR A 510 37.62 31.70 -43.68
N GLN A 511 36.30 31.45 -43.67
CA GLN A 511 35.65 30.20 -43.22
C GLN A 511 34.45 29.82 -44.16
N PRO A 512 33.56 28.88 -43.78
CA PRO A 512 33.26 27.55 -44.38
C PRO A 512 32.32 27.62 -45.63
N PRO A 513 31.56 26.58 -46.11
CA PRO A 513 31.34 25.19 -45.65
C PRO A 513 31.27 24.09 -46.75
N GLN A 514 31.08 22.81 -46.34
CA GLN A 514 29.95 21.96 -46.79
C GLN A 514 29.86 20.60 -46.06
N GLN A 515 28.62 20.09 -46.00
CA GLN A 515 28.19 18.70 -45.73
C GLN A 515 27.53 18.18 -47.04
N PRO A 516 27.24 16.86 -47.28
CA PRO A 516 26.55 15.96 -46.33
C PRO A 516 26.80 14.44 -46.43
N GLN A 517 26.21 13.68 -45.47
CA GLN A 517 25.64 12.30 -45.62
C GLN A 517 26.57 11.13 -46.07
N PHE A 518 26.23 9.84 -45.91
CA PHE A 518 25.19 9.12 -45.14
C PHE A 518 25.79 7.76 -44.71
N GLY A 519 25.29 7.13 -43.63
CA GLY A 519 25.73 5.78 -43.24
C GLY A 519 25.09 5.28 -41.94
N GLY A 520 23.91 4.66 -42.04
CA GLY A 520 23.17 4.14 -40.88
C GLY A 520 23.41 2.65 -40.63
N GLY A 521 23.47 2.26 -39.35
CA GLY A 521 23.48 0.86 -38.89
C GLY A 521 22.81 0.75 -37.52
N GLN A 522 21.86 -0.17 -37.36
CA GLN A 522 21.12 -0.36 -36.11
C GLN A 522 21.89 -1.22 -35.11
N PRO A 523 21.85 -0.91 -33.80
CA PRO A 523 22.07 -1.91 -32.75
C PRO A 523 20.77 -2.68 -32.46
N SER A 524 20.88 -4.00 -32.31
CA SER A 524 19.77 -4.88 -31.90
C SER A 524 19.43 -4.73 -30.42
N SER A 525 18.15 -4.88 -30.07
CA SER A 525 17.64 -4.73 -28.71
C SER A 525 17.78 -6.03 -27.88
N PRO A 526 18.26 -5.97 -26.62
CA PRO A 526 18.19 -7.09 -25.69
C PRO A 526 16.78 -7.24 -25.10
N GLN A 527 16.27 -8.46 -25.01
CA GLN A 527 15.00 -8.76 -24.34
C GLN A 527 15.13 -8.62 -22.81
N MET A 528 14.18 -7.96 -22.15
CA MET A 528 14.14 -7.86 -20.69
C MET A 528 13.55 -9.11 -20.03
N THR A 529 14.12 -9.49 -18.89
CA THR A 529 13.76 -10.67 -18.10
C THR A 529 12.47 -10.49 -17.30
N GLN A 530 11.31 -10.77 -17.92
CA GLN A 530 9.99 -10.73 -17.25
C GLN A 530 9.85 -11.67 -16.04
N GLY A 531 10.68 -12.72 -15.93
CA GLY A 531 10.48 -13.84 -15.00
C GLY A 531 10.64 -13.60 -13.49
N ARG A 532 10.78 -12.35 -13.01
CA ARG A 532 10.90 -12.05 -11.56
C ARG A 532 9.75 -11.24 -10.95
N PHE A 533 8.98 -10.48 -11.73
CA PHE A 533 7.85 -9.71 -11.18
C PHE A 533 6.67 -10.63 -10.79
N THR A 534 6.42 -11.67 -11.57
CA THR A 534 5.28 -12.59 -11.39
C THR A 534 5.32 -13.36 -10.07
N ARG A 535 6.51 -13.69 -9.54
CA ARG A 535 6.65 -14.42 -8.26
C ARG A 535 6.30 -13.55 -7.04
N LEU A 536 6.64 -12.27 -7.06
CA LEU A 536 6.29 -11.36 -5.96
C LEU A 536 4.77 -11.13 -5.90
N MET A 537 4.11 -11.08 -7.06
CA MET A 537 2.65 -10.92 -7.15
C MET A 537 1.85 -12.18 -6.78
N LYS A 538 2.41 -13.41 -6.88
CA LYS A 538 1.77 -14.63 -6.33
C LYS A 538 1.84 -14.67 -4.81
N PHE A 539 3.02 -14.37 -4.24
CA PHE A 539 3.21 -14.36 -2.78
C PHE A 539 2.28 -13.36 -2.06
N LEU A 540 2.01 -12.21 -2.68
CA LEU A 540 1.07 -11.19 -2.18
C LEU A 540 -0.41 -11.52 -2.40
N ARG A 541 -0.76 -12.66 -3.03
CA ARG A 541 -2.13 -13.14 -3.23
C ARG A 541 -2.48 -14.38 -2.41
N GLY A 542 -1.48 -15.13 -1.94
CA GLY A 542 -1.69 -16.42 -1.26
C GLY A 542 -1.88 -17.60 -2.22
N ASP A 543 -1.37 -17.50 -3.46
CA ASP A 543 -1.49 -18.52 -4.50
C ASP A 543 -0.34 -19.57 -4.51
N ASP A 544 0.49 -19.65 -3.45
CA ASP A 544 1.57 -20.63 -3.26
C ASP A 544 1.59 -21.13 -1.80
#